data_AF-A0A840EBM6-F1
#
_entry.id   AF-A0A840EBM6-F1
#
_cell.length_a   1.000
_cell.length_b   1.000
_cell.length_c   1.000
_cell.angle_alpha   90.00
_cell.angle_beta   90.00
_cell.angle_gamma   90.00
#
_symmetry.space_group_name_H-M   'P 1'
#
loop_
_entity.id
_entity.type
_entity.pdbx_description
1 polymer ?
#
loop_
_entity_poly.entity_id
_entity_poly.type
_entity_poly.pdbx_seq_one_letter_code
_entity_poly.pdbx_strand_id
1 'polypeptide(L)'
;MDDTHSHHDRLAKERITSDVEKYGWHVGWLTNSNYVPDHAMTIGLYKSFGHPEIIIFGLKPEVMHPMLNDVGNKIRDGEVFKPDRDYKDLVDKQSVRFIEVAKDYYGDYLGYCNWFNGKTIDYPCLQLVWPDISGHFPWEEQFDERWYRMQPLLNRDPCFKFLEKPDWYVYTTQSVVDGKAVLRVYHNLDGEWQFHHGENPTASDGRLVPIKSIVDKDSTLNDLIHLEKGQYAERRSEHEPWAVFIDEE
;
A
#
# COMPACT_ATOMS: atom_id res chain seq x y z
N MET A 1 15.12 -11.70 16.38
CA MET A 1 14.28 -12.01 15.21
C MET A 1 13.81 -13.43 15.39
N ASP A 2 12.51 -13.62 15.60
CA ASP A 2 11.88 -14.86 16.06
C ASP A 2 11.95 -15.98 14.99
N ASP A 3 12.24 -17.22 15.41
CA ASP A 3 12.44 -18.40 14.54
C ASP A 3 11.19 -18.72 13.69
N THR A 4 10.01 -18.28 14.13
CA THR A 4 8.74 -18.43 13.42
C THR A 4 8.68 -17.61 12.12
N HIS A 5 9.17 -16.36 12.17
CA HIS A 5 9.17 -15.47 10.99
C HIS A 5 10.18 -15.92 9.94
N SER A 6 11.34 -16.40 10.35
CA SER A 6 12.36 -16.92 9.42
C SER A 6 11.88 -18.20 8.72
N HIS A 7 11.14 -19.05 9.44
CA HIS A 7 10.55 -20.26 8.89
C HIS A 7 9.45 -19.96 7.86
N HIS A 8 8.51 -19.06 8.18
CA HIS A 8 7.45 -18.65 7.26
C HIS A 8 7.99 -18.00 5.99
N ASP A 9 9.00 -17.13 6.11
CA ASP A 9 9.64 -16.49 4.97
C ASP A 9 10.31 -17.50 4.02
N ARG A 10 10.99 -18.51 4.59
CA ARG A 10 11.59 -19.59 3.79
C ARG A 10 10.54 -20.37 3.00
N LEU A 11 9.45 -20.78 3.65
CA LEU A 11 8.37 -21.52 2.99
C LEU A 11 7.69 -20.69 1.89
N ALA A 12 7.49 -19.39 2.12
CA ALA A 12 6.95 -18.48 1.11
C ALA A 12 7.86 -18.45 -0.13
N LYS A 13 9.17 -18.27 0.07
CA LYS A 13 10.17 -18.23 -1.01
C LYS A 13 10.26 -19.54 -1.81
N GLU A 14 10.20 -20.69 -1.13
CA GLU A 14 10.16 -22.00 -1.77
C GLU A 14 8.90 -22.16 -2.63
N ARG A 15 7.74 -21.75 -2.10
CA ARG A 15 6.47 -21.81 -2.84
C ARG A 15 6.45 -20.88 -4.04
N ILE A 16 6.90 -19.64 -3.89
CA ILE A 16 7.02 -18.67 -4.98
C ILE A 16 7.86 -19.28 -6.12
N THR A 17 9.04 -19.80 -5.77
CA THR A 17 9.96 -20.39 -6.76
C THR A 17 9.33 -21.56 -7.50
N SER A 18 8.70 -22.49 -6.77
CA SER A 18 8.01 -23.66 -7.34
C SER A 18 6.86 -23.28 -8.28
N ASP A 19 6.03 -22.31 -7.86
CA ASP A 19 4.89 -21.87 -8.67
C ASP A 19 5.36 -21.13 -9.94
N VAL A 20 6.41 -20.29 -9.85
CA VAL A 20 6.98 -19.64 -11.04
C VAL A 20 7.58 -20.66 -12.00
N GLU A 21 8.35 -21.65 -11.52
CA GLU A 21 8.91 -22.71 -12.36
C GLU A 21 7.83 -23.54 -13.06
N LYS A 22 6.71 -23.78 -12.37
CA LYS A 22 5.63 -24.64 -12.89
C LYS A 22 4.65 -23.91 -13.81
N TYR A 23 4.28 -22.68 -13.48
CA TYR A 23 3.18 -21.95 -14.15
C TYR A 23 3.64 -20.67 -14.86
N GLY A 24 4.85 -20.19 -14.56
CA GLY A 24 5.40 -18.92 -15.03
C GLY A 24 5.17 -17.73 -14.08
N TRP A 25 4.26 -17.84 -13.11
CA TRP A 25 4.08 -16.86 -12.05
C TRP A 25 3.55 -17.49 -10.76
N HIS A 26 3.67 -16.76 -9.67
CA HIS A 26 3.02 -16.99 -8.39
C HIS A 26 2.10 -15.80 -8.08
N VAL A 27 0.98 -16.04 -7.41
CA VAL A 27 0.14 -14.97 -6.84
C VAL A 27 0.38 -14.91 -5.34
N GLY A 28 1.13 -13.89 -4.92
CA GLY A 28 1.35 -13.60 -3.50
C GLY A 28 0.29 -12.64 -2.99
N TRP A 29 -0.18 -12.81 -1.76
CA TRP A 29 -1.11 -11.89 -1.13
C TRP A 29 -0.68 -11.54 0.29
N LEU A 30 -0.93 -10.30 0.67
CA LEU A 30 -0.80 -9.81 2.04
C LEU A 30 -2.20 -9.43 2.50
N THR A 31 -2.61 -10.07 3.58
CA THR A 31 -3.96 -9.97 4.16
C THR A 31 -3.82 -9.87 5.68
N ASN A 32 -4.90 -9.48 6.37
CA ASN A 32 -4.99 -9.36 7.84
C ASN A 32 -4.43 -8.07 8.43
N SER A 33 -4.40 -6.99 7.65
CA SER A 33 -4.26 -5.64 8.21
C SER A 33 -5.64 -5.13 8.64
N ASN A 34 -5.70 -4.35 9.73
CA ASN A 34 -6.93 -3.69 10.18
C ASN A 34 -7.08 -2.27 9.60
N TYR A 35 -6.09 -1.83 8.83
CA TYR A 35 -6.00 -0.52 8.20
C TYR A 35 -5.68 -0.58 6.71
N VAL A 36 -4.56 -1.20 6.35
CA VAL A 36 -4.09 -1.30 4.97
C VAL A 36 -5.02 -2.25 4.21
N PRO A 37 -5.49 -1.89 3.02
CA PRO A 37 -6.31 -2.79 2.22
C PRO A 37 -5.55 -4.08 1.90
N ASP A 38 -6.28 -5.20 1.93
CA ASP A 38 -5.79 -6.46 1.38
C ASP A 38 -5.28 -6.23 -0.05
N HIS A 39 -4.16 -6.85 -0.39
CA HIS A 39 -3.59 -6.73 -1.72
C HIS A 39 -2.91 -8.02 -2.16
N ALA A 40 -2.91 -8.21 -3.47
CA ALA A 40 -2.27 -9.34 -4.12
C ALA A 40 -1.40 -8.85 -5.27
N MET A 41 -0.34 -9.60 -5.55
CA MET A 41 0.59 -9.31 -6.62
C MET A 41 1.02 -10.58 -7.34
N THR A 42 1.32 -10.45 -8.62
CA THR A 42 2.05 -11.49 -9.35
C THR A 42 3.53 -11.40 -9.03
N ILE A 43 4.19 -12.55 -9.03
CA ILE A 43 5.65 -12.66 -8.96
C ILE A 43 6.07 -13.63 -10.07
N GLY A 44 6.93 -13.19 -10.98
CA GLY A 44 7.51 -14.00 -12.05
C GLY A 44 7.02 -13.66 -13.44
N LEU A 45 5.97 -12.86 -13.63
CA LEU A 45 5.50 -12.48 -14.97
C LEU A 45 6.60 -11.80 -15.78
N TYR A 46 7.41 -10.98 -15.12
CA TYR A 46 8.49 -10.26 -15.78
C TYR A 46 9.57 -11.20 -16.30
N LYS A 47 10.00 -12.16 -15.48
CA LYS A 47 11.05 -13.11 -15.90
C LYS A 47 10.57 -14.16 -16.89
N SER A 48 9.33 -14.62 -16.75
CA SER A 48 8.80 -15.72 -17.54
C SER A 48 8.24 -15.27 -18.90
N PHE A 49 7.65 -14.07 -18.96
CA PHE A 49 6.93 -13.60 -20.15
C PHE A 49 7.37 -12.20 -20.63
N GLY A 50 8.29 -11.53 -19.93
CA GLY A 50 8.68 -10.15 -20.25
C GLY A 50 7.58 -9.12 -19.99
N HIS A 51 6.53 -9.49 -19.25
CA HIS A 51 5.40 -8.62 -18.91
C HIS A 51 5.61 -7.99 -17.53
N PRO A 52 5.22 -6.72 -17.29
CA PRO A 52 5.23 -6.14 -15.95
C PRO A 52 4.54 -7.03 -14.89
N GLU A 53 5.06 -7.03 -13.66
CA GLU A 53 4.31 -7.60 -12.53
C GLU A 53 3.02 -6.81 -12.31
N ILE A 54 2.01 -7.43 -11.70
CA ILE A 54 0.70 -6.80 -11.51
C ILE A 54 0.34 -6.83 -10.04
N ILE A 55 -0.05 -5.68 -9.49
CA ILE A 55 -0.58 -5.53 -8.12
C ILE A 55 -2.05 -5.06 -8.16
N ILE A 56 -2.86 -5.54 -7.22
CA ILE A 56 -4.26 -5.16 -7.04
C ILE A 56 -4.59 -5.03 -5.55
N PHE A 57 -5.49 -4.11 -5.21
CA PHE A 57 -5.85 -3.75 -3.83
C PHE A 57 -7.36 -3.87 -3.57
N GLY A 58 -7.73 -4.06 -2.31
CA GLY A 58 -9.04 -3.73 -1.74
C GLY A 58 -10.18 -4.68 -2.05
N LEU A 59 -10.00 -5.63 -2.97
CA LEU A 59 -10.95 -6.70 -3.22
C LEU A 59 -10.64 -7.88 -2.32
N LYS A 60 -11.62 -8.75 -2.11
CA LYS A 60 -11.41 -9.95 -1.29
C LYS A 60 -10.40 -10.90 -1.97
N PRO A 61 -9.64 -11.70 -1.21
CA PRO A 61 -8.71 -12.68 -1.76
C PRO A 61 -9.35 -13.64 -2.78
N GLU A 62 -10.60 -14.03 -2.56
CA GLU A 62 -11.36 -14.92 -3.47
C GLU A 62 -11.69 -14.26 -4.81
N VAL A 63 -11.51 -12.94 -4.93
CA VAL A 63 -11.67 -12.16 -6.16
C VAL A 63 -10.30 -11.85 -6.76
N MET A 64 -9.37 -11.28 -5.97
CA MET A 64 -8.04 -10.89 -6.46
C MET A 64 -7.24 -12.08 -7.01
N HIS A 65 -7.28 -13.22 -6.32
CA HIS A 65 -6.49 -14.40 -6.70
C HIS A 65 -6.90 -15.00 -8.06
N PRO A 66 -8.17 -15.37 -8.32
CA PRO A 66 -8.56 -15.86 -9.64
C PRO A 66 -8.35 -14.79 -10.72
N MET A 67 -8.61 -13.52 -10.40
CA MET A 67 -8.42 -12.42 -11.34
C MET A 67 -6.97 -12.31 -11.83
N LEU A 68 -5.98 -12.32 -10.93
CA LEU A 68 -4.57 -12.28 -11.31
C LEU A 68 -4.14 -13.53 -12.09
N ASN A 69 -4.74 -14.70 -11.80
CA ASN A 69 -4.49 -15.90 -12.58
C ASN A 69 -5.08 -15.82 -14.00
N ASP A 70 -6.28 -15.25 -14.17
CA ASP A 70 -6.88 -15.03 -15.48
C ASP A 70 -6.05 -14.04 -16.31
N VAL A 71 -5.59 -12.95 -15.69
CA VAL A 71 -4.65 -12.02 -16.31
C VAL A 71 -3.34 -12.71 -16.68
N GLY A 72 -2.77 -13.52 -15.79
CA GLY A 72 -1.57 -14.31 -16.07
C GLY A 72 -1.76 -15.30 -17.22
N ASN A 73 -2.91 -15.97 -17.30
CA ASN A 73 -3.23 -16.89 -18.40
C ASN A 73 -3.32 -16.14 -19.74
N LYS A 74 -3.96 -14.97 -19.76
CA LYS A 74 -4.01 -14.10 -20.94
C LYS A 74 -2.61 -13.67 -21.39
N ILE A 75 -1.74 -13.29 -20.46
CA ILE A 75 -0.34 -12.95 -20.75
C ILE A 75 0.42 -14.15 -21.33
N ARG A 76 0.22 -15.33 -20.76
CA ARG A 76 0.79 -16.58 -21.27
C ARG A 76 0.37 -16.85 -22.72
N ASP A 77 -0.88 -16.51 -23.06
CA ASP A 77 -1.44 -16.64 -24.40
C ASP A 77 -1.03 -15.49 -25.36
N GLY A 78 -0.18 -14.56 -24.90
CA GLY A 78 0.41 -13.49 -25.70
C GLY A 78 -0.29 -12.13 -25.59
N GLU A 79 -1.26 -11.97 -24.69
CA GLU A 79 -1.86 -10.67 -24.41
C GLU A 79 -0.87 -9.76 -23.66
N VAL A 80 -0.87 -8.47 -24.01
CA VAL A 80 -0.01 -7.46 -23.35
C VAL A 80 -0.87 -6.36 -22.78
N PHE A 81 -0.85 -6.24 -21.45
CA PHE A 81 -1.53 -5.16 -20.74
C PHE A 81 -0.63 -3.92 -20.71
N LYS A 82 -1.24 -2.77 -20.97
CA LYS A 82 -0.57 -1.47 -21.07
C LYS A 82 -1.29 -0.47 -20.16
N PRO A 83 -0.55 0.51 -19.60
CA PRO A 83 -1.16 1.56 -18.81
C PRO A 83 -2.13 2.41 -19.66
N ASP A 84 -3.00 3.14 -18.96
CA ASP A 84 -3.89 4.16 -19.52
C ASP A 84 -4.87 3.66 -20.58
N ARG A 85 -5.21 2.36 -20.52
CA ARG A 85 -6.22 1.72 -21.36
C ARG A 85 -7.24 0.97 -20.52
N ASP A 86 -8.49 1.04 -20.95
CA ASP A 86 -9.58 0.25 -20.38
C ASP A 86 -9.61 -1.16 -20.96
N TYR A 87 -9.68 -2.14 -20.06
CA TYR A 87 -9.79 -3.56 -20.34
C TYR A 87 -11.12 -4.06 -19.79
N LYS A 88 -11.94 -4.64 -20.68
CA LYS A 88 -13.22 -5.25 -20.31
C LYS A 88 -13.00 -6.72 -19.95
N ASP A 89 -13.98 -7.30 -19.27
CA ASP A 89 -14.07 -8.73 -18.99
C ASP A 89 -12.99 -9.29 -18.06
N LEU A 90 -12.41 -8.44 -17.20
CA LEU A 90 -11.52 -8.88 -16.12
C LEU A 90 -12.21 -8.91 -14.74
N VAL A 91 -13.19 -8.02 -14.48
CA VAL A 91 -14.03 -8.02 -13.26
C VAL A 91 -15.48 -7.94 -13.69
N ASP A 92 -16.31 -8.96 -13.46
CA ASP A 92 -17.78 -8.89 -13.56
C ASP A 92 -18.35 -7.99 -14.70
N LYS A 93 -17.75 -8.04 -15.89
CA LYS A 93 -18.07 -7.20 -17.08
C LYS A 93 -17.84 -5.69 -16.93
N GLN A 94 -17.25 -5.24 -15.85
CA GLN A 94 -16.75 -3.88 -15.66
C GLN A 94 -15.38 -3.69 -16.31
N SER A 95 -15.09 -2.43 -16.65
CA SER A 95 -13.80 -2.06 -17.24
C SER A 95 -12.80 -1.81 -16.13
N VAL A 96 -11.62 -2.41 -16.21
CA VAL A 96 -10.48 -2.08 -15.34
C VAL A 96 -9.44 -1.30 -16.11
N ARG A 97 -8.57 -0.59 -15.40
CA ARG A 97 -7.46 0.15 -16.00
C ARG A 97 -6.16 -0.21 -15.30
N PHE A 98 -5.08 -0.25 -16.07
CA PHE A 98 -3.74 -0.39 -15.53
C PHE A 98 -3.07 0.98 -15.43
N ILE A 99 -2.33 1.20 -14.34
CA ILE A 99 -1.45 2.37 -14.16
C ILE A 99 -0.06 1.88 -13.81
N GLU A 100 0.98 2.65 -14.17
CA GLU A 100 2.35 2.31 -13.80
C GLU A 100 2.59 2.53 -12.31
N VAL A 101 3.24 1.58 -11.64
CA VAL A 101 3.65 1.73 -10.25
C VAL A 101 4.95 2.53 -10.19
N ALA A 102 4.95 3.65 -9.47
CA ALA A 102 6.16 4.43 -9.25
C ALA A 102 7.16 3.66 -8.37
N LYS A 103 8.45 3.80 -8.68
CA LYS A 103 9.53 3.04 -8.02
C LYS A 103 9.61 3.29 -6.52
N ASP A 104 9.19 4.46 -6.07
CA ASP A 104 9.15 4.85 -4.66
C ASP A 104 8.23 3.96 -3.80
N TYR A 105 7.28 3.25 -4.41
CA TYR A 105 6.36 2.32 -3.72
C TYR A 105 6.82 0.86 -3.73
N TYR A 106 7.91 0.53 -4.42
CA TYR A 106 8.35 -0.87 -4.55
C TYR A 106 8.83 -1.44 -3.20
N GLY A 107 9.43 -0.60 -2.36
CA GLY A 107 9.84 -0.99 -1.01
C GLY A 107 8.64 -1.28 -0.09
N ASP A 108 7.55 -0.55 -0.29
CA ASP A 108 6.37 -0.59 0.58
C ASP A 108 5.50 -1.82 0.29
N TYR A 109 5.31 -2.18 -0.99
CA TYR A 109 4.35 -3.20 -1.38
C TYR A 109 4.93 -4.44 -2.08
N LEU A 110 6.13 -4.35 -2.68
CA LEU A 110 6.63 -5.36 -3.62
C LEU A 110 7.82 -6.16 -3.08
N GLY A 111 7.90 -6.38 -1.77
CA GLY A 111 9.04 -7.03 -1.10
C GLY A 111 9.43 -8.38 -1.70
N TYR A 112 8.47 -9.28 -1.94
CA TYR A 112 8.75 -10.58 -2.56
C TYR A 112 9.09 -10.47 -4.05
N CYS A 113 8.48 -9.55 -4.79
CA CYS A 113 8.86 -9.26 -6.18
C CYS A 113 10.30 -8.75 -6.27
N ASN A 114 10.69 -7.82 -5.39
CA ASN A 114 12.06 -7.29 -5.30
C ASN A 114 13.05 -8.42 -5.02
N TRP A 115 12.75 -9.25 -4.02
CA TRP A 115 13.57 -10.43 -3.69
C TRP A 115 13.71 -11.37 -4.89
N PHE A 116 12.59 -11.77 -5.51
CA PHE A 116 12.58 -12.73 -6.62
C PHE A 116 13.33 -12.21 -7.85
N ASN A 117 13.25 -10.90 -8.11
CA ASN A 117 13.95 -10.26 -9.22
C ASN A 117 15.44 -10.00 -8.97
N GLY A 118 16.01 -10.53 -7.88
CA GLY A 118 17.44 -10.43 -7.58
C GLY A 118 17.76 -9.31 -6.58
N LYS A 119 16.82 -9.00 -5.68
CA LYS A 119 16.92 -7.91 -4.69
C LYS A 119 17.10 -6.54 -5.36
N THR A 120 16.40 -6.31 -6.46
CA THR A 120 16.40 -5.05 -7.22
C THR A 120 14.97 -4.58 -7.45
N ILE A 121 14.80 -3.28 -7.72
CA ILE A 121 13.54 -2.66 -8.17
C ILE A 121 13.53 -2.44 -9.69
N ASP A 122 14.54 -2.93 -10.41
CA ASP A 122 14.69 -2.77 -11.87
C ASP A 122 13.85 -3.78 -12.67
N TYR A 123 12.53 -3.72 -12.47
CA TYR A 123 11.52 -4.44 -13.23
C TYR A 123 10.22 -3.63 -13.27
N PRO A 124 9.45 -3.62 -14.37
CA PRO A 124 8.21 -2.85 -14.43
C PRO A 124 7.09 -3.53 -13.63
N CYS A 125 6.19 -2.72 -13.08
CA CYS A 125 4.99 -3.19 -12.40
C CYS A 125 3.81 -2.27 -12.76
N LEU A 126 2.65 -2.89 -13.00
CA LEU A 126 1.38 -2.22 -13.21
C LEU A 126 0.47 -2.45 -12.01
N GLN A 127 -0.26 -1.43 -11.59
CA GLN A 127 -1.39 -1.62 -10.71
C GLN A 127 -2.64 -1.80 -11.55
N LEU A 128 -3.41 -2.85 -11.24
CA LEU A 128 -4.75 -3.04 -11.74
C LEU A 128 -5.74 -2.26 -10.85
N VAL A 129 -6.44 -1.31 -11.47
CA VAL A 129 -7.40 -0.42 -10.81
C VAL A 129 -8.82 -0.81 -11.24
N TRP A 130 -9.71 -0.99 -10.27
CA TRP A 130 -11.11 -1.30 -10.49
C TRP A 130 -12.00 -0.07 -10.25
N PRO A 131 -13.11 0.08 -11.00
CA PRO A 131 -14.06 1.17 -10.78
C PRO A 131 -15.08 0.82 -9.69
N ASP A 132 -15.79 1.82 -9.17
CA ASP A 132 -16.95 1.61 -8.30
C ASP A 132 -18.11 0.94 -9.05
N ILE A 133 -19.21 0.65 -8.34
CA ILE A 133 -20.37 -0.03 -8.91
C ILE A 133 -21.06 0.75 -10.05
N SER A 134 -20.82 2.05 -10.15
CA SER A 134 -21.33 2.93 -11.21
C SER A 134 -20.38 3.03 -12.40
N GLY A 135 -19.20 2.39 -12.31
CA GLY A 135 -18.19 2.39 -13.36
C GLY A 135 -17.21 3.56 -13.30
N HIS A 136 -17.17 4.31 -12.18
CA HIS A 136 -16.23 5.41 -12.01
C HIS A 136 -14.91 4.94 -11.41
N PHE A 137 -13.79 5.48 -11.85
CA PHE A 137 -12.46 5.20 -11.28
C PHE A 137 -12.10 6.19 -10.16
N PRO A 138 -11.14 5.86 -9.25
CA PRO A 138 -10.89 6.70 -8.07
C PRO A 138 -10.34 8.10 -8.33
N TRP A 139 -9.95 8.42 -9.57
CA TRP A 139 -9.56 9.78 -9.99
C TRP A 139 -10.71 10.59 -10.58
N GLU A 140 -11.88 9.99 -10.76
CA GLU A 140 -13.09 10.67 -11.27
C GLU A 140 -13.87 11.27 -10.10
N GLU A 141 -14.44 12.46 -10.31
CA GLU A 141 -15.18 13.21 -9.29
C GLU A 141 -16.40 12.45 -8.77
N GLN A 142 -16.98 11.59 -9.61
CA GLN A 142 -18.19 10.81 -9.31
C GLN A 142 -17.90 9.49 -8.58
N PHE A 143 -16.63 9.18 -8.32
CA PHE A 143 -16.26 7.96 -7.60
C PHE A 143 -16.83 7.94 -6.18
N ASP A 144 -17.41 6.83 -5.80
CA ASP A 144 -17.89 6.61 -4.43
C ASP A 144 -16.72 6.63 -3.42
N GLU A 145 -16.61 7.76 -2.71
CA GLU A 145 -15.50 8.05 -1.79
C GLU A 145 -15.31 7.00 -0.68
N ARG A 146 -16.34 6.20 -0.36
CA ARG A 146 -16.23 5.09 0.61
C ARG A 146 -15.16 4.07 0.22
N TRP A 147 -14.87 3.96 -1.07
CA TRP A 147 -13.87 3.03 -1.61
C TRP A 147 -12.50 3.68 -1.83
N TYR A 148 -12.35 4.98 -1.53
CA TYR A 148 -11.10 5.71 -1.82
C TYR A 148 -9.89 5.07 -1.13
N ARG A 149 -10.01 4.77 0.17
CA ARG A 149 -8.94 4.12 0.94
C ARG A 149 -8.68 2.67 0.53
N MET A 150 -9.60 2.02 -0.19
CA MET A 150 -9.49 0.59 -0.52
C MET A 150 -8.49 0.28 -1.62
N GLN A 151 -8.12 1.28 -2.43
CA GLN A 151 -7.13 1.10 -3.49
C GLN A 151 -6.19 2.30 -3.55
N PRO A 152 -5.12 2.34 -2.73
CA PRO A 152 -4.08 3.36 -2.90
C PRO A 152 -3.55 3.30 -4.33
N LEU A 153 -3.40 4.46 -4.95
CA LEU A 153 -3.01 4.54 -6.34
C LEU A 153 -1.53 4.89 -6.41
N LEU A 154 -0.71 3.92 -6.81
CA LEU A 154 0.74 3.94 -6.67
C LEU A 154 1.49 4.69 -7.79
N ASN A 155 0.79 5.52 -8.56
CA ASN A 155 1.34 6.29 -9.68
C ASN A 155 1.45 7.80 -9.40
N ARG A 156 1.26 8.23 -8.14
CA ARG A 156 1.16 9.65 -7.74
C ARG A 156 2.19 10.02 -6.67
N ASP A 157 2.04 11.25 -6.15
CA ASP A 157 2.96 11.94 -5.24
C ASP A 157 3.65 11.02 -4.20
N PRO A 158 4.92 10.63 -4.42
CA PRO A 158 5.64 9.77 -3.50
C PRO A 158 6.03 10.49 -2.20
N CYS A 159 5.88 11.82 -2.13
CA CYS A 159 6.09 12.60 -0.92
C CYS A 159 4.89 12.52 0.04
N PHE A 160 3.76 11.97 -0.39
CA PHE A 160 2.57 11.76 0.44
C PHE A 160 1.95 10.38 0.16
N LYS A 161 2.25 9.40 1.02
CA LYS A 161 1.88 7.99 0.82
C LYS A 161 0.68 7.51 1.66
N PHE A 162 0.08 8.37 2.47
CA PHE A 162 -1.06 8.00 3.33
C PHE A 162 -2.30 7.60 2.50
N LEU A 163 -3.17 6.76 3.08
CA LEU A 163 -4.45 6.38 2.46
C LEU A 163 -5.48 7.51 2.50
N GLU A 164 -5.34 8.42 3.47
CA GLU A 164 -6.11 9.65 3.59
C GLU A 164 -5.91 10.57 2.37
N LYS A 165 -6.90 11.42 2.07
CA LYS A 165 -6.66 12.52 1.13
C LYS A 165 -5.74 13.58 1.77
N PRO A 166 -4.89 14.27 0.98
CA PRO A 166 -4.02 15.32 1.48
C PRO A 166 -4.68 16.40 2.34
N ASP A 167 -5.94 16.72 2.02
CA ASP A 167 -6.76 17.76 2.65
C ASP A 167 -7.62 17.24 3.81
N TRP A 168 -7.57 15.94 4.12
CA TRP A 168 -8.24 15.38 5.29
C TRP A 168 -7.56 15.80 6.58
N TYR A 169 -8.37 16.06 7.60
CA TYR A 169 -7.91 16.62 8.87
C TYR A 169 -7.51 15.52 9.85
N VAL A 170 -6.42 15.78 10.56
CA VAL A 170 -5.86 14.91 11.61
C VAL A 170 -5.60 15.71 12.87
N TYR A 171 -5.53 15.02 14.00
CA TYR A 171 -5.23 15.66 15.27
C TYR A 171 -3.73 15.89 15.45
N THR A 172 -3.37 17.03 16.01
CA THR A 172 -2.01 17.38 16.40
C THR A 172 -2.04 18.36 17.56
N THR A 173 -0.88 18.84 18.01
CA THR A 173 -0.79 19.90 19.03
C THR A 173 -0.32 21.23 18.46
N GLN A 174 -0.65 22.32 19.16
CA GLN A 174 -0.17 23.66 18.82
C GLN A 174 1.37 23.72 18.68
N SER A 175 2.13 22.98 19.49
CA SER A 175 3.59 22.98 19.41
C SER A 175 4.11 22.40 18.09
N VAL A 176 3.47 21.37 17.55
CA VAL A 176 3.78 20.82 16.21
C VAL A 176 3.39 21.81 15.12
N VAL A 177 2.24 22.47 15.27
CA VAL A 177 1.83 23.57 14.35
C VAL A 177 2.87 24.68 14.32
N ASP A 178 3.42 25.04 15.48
CA ASP A 178 4.47 26.05 15.68
C ASP A 178 5.87 25.59 15.22
N GLY A 179 5.99 24.37 14.69
CA GLY A 179 7.22 23.87 14.06
C GLY A 179 8.08 22.97 14.92
N LYS A 180 7.58 22.48 16.05
CA LYS A 180 8.25 21.38 16.77
C LYS A 180 8.15 20.08 15.97
N ALA A 181 9.24 19.30 15.98
CA ALA A 181 9.28 17.99 15.34
C ALA A 181 8.22 17.05 15.92
N VAL A 182 7.62 16.21 15.07
CA VAL A 182 6.77 15.11 15.50
C VAL A 182 7.65 14.01 16.10
N LEU A 183 7.46 13.64 17.36
CA LEU A 183 8.21 12.55 18.00
C LEU A 183 7.33 11.36 18.36
N ARG A 184 6.00 11.53 18.32
CA ARG A 184 5.01 10.47 18.53
C ARG A 184 3.89 10.54 17.52
N VAL A 185 3.49 9.39 17.01
CA VAL A 185 2.37 9.22 16.08
C VAL A 185 1.47 8.14 16.62
N TYR A 186 0.18 8.41 16.72
CA TYR A 186 -0.82 7.43 17.14
C TYR A 186 -1.75 7.16 15.97
N HIS A 187 -2.11 5.89 15.81
CA HIS A 187 -3.21 5.48 14.95
C HIS A 187 -4.19 4.71 15.82
N ASN A 188 -5.20 5.42 16.32
CA ASN A 188 -6.09 4.87 17.35
C ASN A 188 -7.01 3.76 16.79
N LEU A 189 -7.76 3.10 17.68
CA LEU A 189 -8.67 2.01 17.30
C LEU A 189 -9.78 2.43 16.33
N ASP A 190 -10.16 3.71 16.33
CA ASP A 190 -11.15 4.28 15.41
C ASP A 190 -10.57 4.58 14.01
N GLY A 191 -9.24 4.51 13.86
CA GLY A 191 -8.54 4.79 12.60
C GLY A 191 -8.20 6.27 12.39
N GLU A 192 -8.14 7.05 13.46
CA GLU A 192 -7.73 8.45 13.43
C GLU A 192 -6.23 8.59 13.71
N TRP A 193 -5.58 9.39 12.88
CA TRP A 193 -4.17 9.74 13.04
C TRP A 193 -3.99 10.91 14.01
N GLN A 194 -2.98 10.81 14.87
CA GLN A 194 -2.56 11.90 15.73
C GLN A 194 -1.04 12.07 15.72
N PHE A 195 -0.57 13.32 15.62
CA PHE A 195 0.86 13.64 15.48
C PHE A 195 1.30 14.61 16.59
N HIS A 196 2.24 14.21 17.45
CA HIS A 196 2.60 14.94 18.66
C HIS A 196 4.12 15.11 18.81
N HIS A 197 4.55 16.22 19.42
CA HIS A 197 5.96 16.45 19.76
C HIS A 197 6.43 15.64 20.98
N GLY A 198 5.55 15.28 21.90
CA GLY A 198 5.94 14.63 23.15
C GLY A 198 4.77 13.94 23.84
N GLU A 199 5.02 13.50 25.08
CA GLU A 199 4.05 12.77 25.90
C GLU A 199 2.88 13.65 26.36
N ASN A 200 1.70 13.02 26.53
CA ASN A 200 0.52 13.58 27.19
C ASN A 200 0.02 14.92 26.63
N PRO A 201 -0.33 15.00 25.34
CA PRO A 201 -0.98 16.18 24.79
C PRO A 201 -2.31 16.45 25.53
N THR A 202 -2.55 17.71 25.91
CA THR A 202 -3.83 18.08 26.54
C THR A 202 -4.87 18.43 25.47
N ALA A 203 -6.15 18.20 25.76
CA ALA A 203 -7.23 18.52 24.83
C ALA A 203 -7.27 20.02 24.45
N SER A 204 -6.84 20.91 25.35
CA SER A 204 -6.73 22.36 25.08
C SER A 204 -5.67 22.72 24.02
N ASP A 205 -4.65 21.88 23.85
CA ASP A 205 -3.57 22.08 22.88
C ASP A 205 -3.88 21.42 21.52
N GLY A 206 -4.97 20.66 21.45
CA GLY A 206 -5.40 19.95 20.26
C GLY A 206 -5.69 20.90 19.10
N ARG A 207 -5.18 20.56 17.92
CA ARG A 207 -5.44 21.24 16.65
C ARG A 207 -5.84 20.21 15.61
N LEU A 208 -6.75 20.60 14.74
CA LEU A 208 -7.07 19.86 13.52
C LEU A 208 -6.39 20.57 12.36
N VAL A 209 -5.59 19.83 11.60
CA VAL A 209 -4.89 20.35 10.42
C VAL A 209 -4.96 19.34 9.28
N PRO A 210 -4.86 19.77 8.01
CA PRO A 210 -4.69 18.84 6.90
C PRO A 210 -3.47 17.95 7.09
N ILE A 211 -3.59 16.64 6.92
CA ILE A 211 -2.50 15.68 7.12
C ILE A 211 -1.27 16.02 6.26
N LYS A 212 -1.48 16.48 5.03
CA LYS A 212 -0.37 16.88 4.15
C LYS A 212 0.47 18.01 4.75
N SER A 213 -0.13 18.92 5.52
CA SER A 213 0.61 20.02 6.16
C SER A 213 1.62 19.56 7.22
N ILE A 214 1.42 18.35 7.76
CA ILE A 214 2.33 17.70 8.70
C ILE A 214 3.37 16.88 7.93
N VAL A 215 2.94 16.07 6.96
CA VAL A 215 3.83 15.23 6.14
C VAL A 215 4.82 16.05 5.32
N ASP A 216 4.41 17.20 4.78
CA ASP A 216 5.29 18.10 4.03
C ASP A 216 6.43 18.67 4.90
N LYS A 217 6.26 18.73 6.22
CA LYS A 217 7.30 19.18 7.17
C LYS A 217 8.22 18.04 7.60
N ASP A 218 7.78 16.80 7.46
CA ASP A 218 8.51 15.61 7.89
C ASP A 218 8.17 14.41 7.00
N SER A 219 9.00 14.22 5.97
CA SER A 219 8.82 13.16 4.98
C SER A 219 8.96 11.76 5.56
N THR A 220 9.61 11.59 6.73
CA THR A 220 9.79 10.29 7.38
C THR A 220 8.47 9.72 7.92
N LEU A 221 7.41 10.53 8.02
CA LEU A 221 6.07 10.06 8.35
C LEU A 221 5.52 9.10 7.29
N ASN A 222 6.03 9.15 6.05
CA ASN A 222 5.70 8.17 5.03
C ASN A 222 6.21 6.76 5.35
N ASP A 223 7.14 6.59 6.29
CA ASP A 223 7.59 5.26 6.74
C ASP A 223 6.54 4.59 7.65
N LEU A 224 5.53 5.34 8.11
CA LEU A 224 4.49 4.88 9.03
C LEU A 224 3.16 4.52 8.34
N ILE A 225 3.09 4.53 7.00
CA ILE A 225 1.83 4.27 6.27
C ILE A 225 1.24 2.87 6.47
N HIS A 226 2.00 1.95 7.08
CA HIS A 226 1.58 0.61 7.47
C HIS A 226 1.31 0.46 8.97
N LEU A 227 1.33 1.57 9.74
CA LEU A 227 0.98 1.54 11.17
C LEU A 227 -0.50 1.12 11.30
N GLU A 228 -0.75 0.01 11.97
CA GLU A 228 -2.09 -0.55 12.17
C GLU A 228 -2.89 0.30 13.17
N LYS A 229 -4.21 0.15 13.17
CA LYS A 229 -5.07 0.71 14.22
C LYS A 229 -4.73 0.08 15.56
N GLY A 230 -4.68 0.90 16.60
CA GLY A 230 -4.22 0.51 17.93
C GLY A 230 -2.69 0.40 18.03
N GLN A 231 -1.94 1.00 17.10
CA GLN A 231 -0.50 1.11 17.20
C GLN A 231 -0.08 2.58 17.33
N TYR A 232 1.09 2.78 17.89
CA TYR A 232 1.77 4.07 17.90
C TYR A 232 3.23 3.91 17.52
N ALA A 233 3.82 4.98 17.01
CA ALA A 233 5.24 5.06 16.70
C ALA A 233 5.88 6.21 17.48
N GLU A 234 7.10 6.00 17.97
CA GLU A 234 7.88 7.03 18.63
C GLU A 234 9.32 7.09 18.11
N ARG A 235 9.96 8.25 18.24
CA ARG A 235 11.38 8.43 17.96
C ARG A 235 11.98 9.45 18.92
N ARG A 236 13.29 9.37 19.15
CA ARG A 236 14.00 10.26 20.09
C ARG A 236 14.22 11.67 19.56
N SER A 237 14.36 11.81 18.25
CA SER A 237 14.53 13.09 17.55
C SER A 237 14.11 12.96 16.08
N GLU A 238 14.06 14.07 15.35
CA GLU A 238 13.69 14.09 13.93
C GLU A 238 14.65 13.35 12.98
N HIS A 239 15.83 12.96 13.47
CA HIS A 239 16.85 12.24 12.70
C HIS A 239 16.98 10.76 13.10
N GLU A 240 16.21 10.32 14.09
CA GLU A 240 16.24 8.95 14.59
C GLU A 240 15.10 8.13 13.98
N PRO A 241 15.30 6.81 13.76
CA PRO A 241 14.27 5.97 13.18
C PRO A 241 13.06 5.82 14.11
N TRP A 242 11.90 5.57 13.50
CA TRP A 242 10.68 5.23 14.22
C TRP A 242 10.78 3.85 14.87
N ALA A 243 10.33 3.75 16.12
CA ALA A 243 10.03 2.50 16.79
C ALA A 243 8.50 2.36 16.91
N VAL A 244 7.98 1.20 16.52
CA VAL A 244 6.53 0.92 16.52
C VAL A 244 6.17 0.05 17.72
N PHE A 245 5.05 0.39 18.34
CA PHE A 245 4.52 -0.24 19.54
C PHE A 245 3.02 -0.50 19.38
N ILE A 246 2.50 -1.43 20.19
CA ILE A 246 1.06 -1.68 20.30
C ILE A 246 0.56 -0.82 21.46
N ASP A 247 -0.55 -0.12 21.22
CA ASP A 247 -1.26 0.62 22.25
C ASP A 247 -2.11 -0.41 23.03
N GLU A 248 -1.54 -0.89 24.14
CA GLU A 248 -2.30 -1.67 25.13
C GLU A 248 -3.12 -0.67 25.94
N GLU A 249 -4.37 -0.44 25.55
CA GLU A 249 -5.35 0.27 26.41
C GLU A 249 -5.42 -0.35 27.82
#